data_AF-A0A352SLA0-F1
#
_entry.id   AF-A0A352SLA0-F1
#
_cell.length_a   1.000
_cell.length_b   1.000
_cell.length_c   1.000
_cell.angle_alpha   90.00
_cell.angle_beta   90.00
_cell.angle_gamma   90.00
#
_symmetry.space_group_name_H-M   'P 1'
#
loop_
_entity.id
_entity.type
_entity.pdbx_description
1 polymer ?
#
loop_
_entity_poly.entity_id
_entity_poly.type
_entity_poly.pdbx_seq_one_letter_code
_entity_poly.pdbx_strand_id
1 'polypeptide(L)'
;SIEEKPSKPKSDYAVTGIYFYDAEVFDIIKTLKPSGRGELEITDVNNEYIRRQQMVYSVMDGWWTDAGTLESLRVANELATADPSDF
;
A
#
# COMPACT_ATOMS: atom_id res chain seq x y z
N SER A 1 -3.32 4.24 -12.79
CA SER A 1 -1.89 4.12 -12.43
C SER A 1 -1.74 4.41 -10.95
N ILE A 2 -0.69 3.90 -10.31
CA ILE A 2 -0.36 4.20 -8.91
C ILE A 2 0.94 5.01 -8.91
N GLU A 3 1.05 6.01 -8.03
CA GLU A 3 2.23 6.87 -7.90
C GLU A 3 2.73 6.84 -6.45
N GLU A 4 4.03 6.61 -6.26
CA GLU A 4 4.65 6.59 -4.94
C GLU A 4 4.90 8.03 -4.47
N LYS A 5 4.21 8.44 -3.40
CA LYS A 5 4.37 9.76 -2.77
C LYS A 5 4.34 10.94 -3.76
N PRO A 6 3.29 11.09 -4.59
CA PRO A 6 3.20 12.17 -5.55
C PRO A 6 3.05 13.52 -4.85
N SER A 7 3.70 14.56 -5.36
CA SER A 7 3.54 15.93 -4.86
C SER A 7 2.13 16.49 -5.10
N LYS A 8 1.44 15.97 -6.11
CA LYS A 8 0.04 16.28 -6.44
C LYS A 8 -0.72 14.96 -6.63
N PRO A 9 -1.33 14.41 -5.57
CA PRO A 9 -2.09 13.17 -5.66
C PRO A 9 -3.21 13.25 -6.70
N LYS A 10 -3.44 12.15 -7.43
CA LYS A 10 -4.52 12.02 -8.41
C LYS A 10 -5.89 11.78 -7.77
N SER A 11 -5.91 11.34 -6.50
CA SER A 11 -7.09 11.02 -5.71
C SER A 11 -6.76 10.99 -4.22
N ASP A 12 -7.78 10.94 -3.37
CA ASP A 12 -7.65 10.82 -1.91
C ASP A 12 -7.47 9.36 -1.42
N TYR A 13 -7.33 8.40 -2.34
CA TYR A 13 -7.05 7.00 -2.00
C TYR A 13 -5.56 6.74 -1.85
N ALA A 14 -5.19 6.04 -0.77
CA ALA A 14 -3.87 5.46 -0.57
C ALA A 14 -3.91 3.95 -0.80
N VAL A 15 -2.83 3.40 -1.35
CA VAL A 15 -2.62 1.94 -1.39
C VAL A 15 -2.11 1.52 -0.01
N THR A 16 -2.87 0.66 0.66
CA THR A 16 -2.52 0.17 2.01
C THR A 16 -1.41 -0.88 1.95
N GLY A 17 -0.86 -1.24 3.10
CA GLY A 17 0.20 -2.25 3.25
C GLY A 17 -0.25 -3.71 3.06
N ILE A 18 -1.34 -3.98 2.32
CA ILE A 18 -1.91 -5.32 2.12
C ILE A 18 -1.90 -5.65 0.63
N TYR A 19 -1.17 -6.69 0.24
CA TYR A 19 -0.98 -7.06 -1.15
C TYR A 19 -1.13 -8.57 -1.34
N PHE A 20 -1.81 -8.96 -2.41
CA PHE A 20 -1.94 -10.35 -2.83
C PHE A 20 -1.38 -10.47 -4.25
N TYR A 21 -0.43 -11.38 -4.43
CA TYR A 21 0.15 -11.67 -5.74
C TYR A 21 0.24 -13.17 -5.97
N ASP A 22 0.20 -13.56 -7.23
CA ASP A 22 0.61 -14.90 -7.64
C ASP A 22 2.14 -15.01 -7.69
N ALA A 23 2.64 -16.16 -8.16
CA ALA A 23 4.07 -16.44 -8.21
C ALA A 23 4.83 -15.58 -9.24
N GLU A 24 4.18 -14.95 -10.22
CA GLU A 24 4.85 -14.10 -11.22
C GLU A 24 5.53 -12.88 -10.58
N VAL A 25 5.10 -12.50 -9.37
CA VAL A 25 5.68 -11.39 -8.61
C VAL A 25 7.19 -11.54 -8.42
N PHE A 26 7.69 -12.77 -8.27
CA PHE A 26 9.12 -13.02 -8.06
C PHE A 26 9.94 -12.69 -9.31
N ASP A 27 9.38 -12.86 -10.50
CA ASP A 27 10.05 -12.49 -11.74
C ASP A 27 9.94 -10.98 -11.98
N ILE A 28 8.83 -10.37 -11.62
CA ILE A 28 8.64 -8.91 -11.69
C ILE A 28 9.67 -8.20 -10.80
N ILE A 29 9.81 -8.60 -9.53
CA ILE A 29 10.73 -7.98 -8.57
C ILE A 29 12.18 -7.98 -9.08
N LYS A 30 12.62 -9.04 -9.78
CA LYS A 30 13.98 -9.13 -10.36
C LYS A 30 14.25 -8.09 -11.45
N THR A 31 13.20 -7.50 -12.04
CA THR A 31 13.32 -6.50 -13.12
C THR A 31 13.30 -5.06 -12.61
N LEU A 32 12.97 -4.85 -11.33
CA LEU A 32 12.86 -3.52 -10.75
C LEU A 32 14.20 -2.78 -10.74
N LYS A 33 14.13 -1.46 -10.80
CA LYS A 33 15.26 -0.56 -10.66
C LYS A 33 15.05 0.31 -9.42
N PRO A 34 16.13 0.70 -8.71
CA PRO A 34 16.00 1.63 -7.60
C PRO A 34 15.32 2.93 -8.02
N SER A 35 14.41 3.42 -7.19
CA SER A 35 13.75 4.72 -7.37
C SER A 35 14.72 5.88 -7.12
N GLY A 36 14.23 7.12 -7.25
CA GLY A 36 14.99 8.31 -6.84
C GLY A 36 15.42 8.31 -5.36
N ARG A 37 14.84 7.42 -4.54
CA ARG A 37 15.19 7.21 -3.13
C ARG A 37 16.20 6.07 -2.92
N GLY A 38 16.56 5.34 -3.98
CA GLY A 38 17.42 4.16 -3.89
C GLY A 38 16.70 2.89 -3.41
N GLU A 39 15.37 2.89 -3.39
CA GLU A 39 14.54 1.76 -2.94
C GLU A 39 13.95 0.99 -4.13
N LEU A 40 13.71 -0.31 -3.97
CA LEU A 40 12.86 -1.08 -4.89
C LEU A 40 11.42 -0.91 -4.42
N GLU A 41 10.62 -0.18 -5.18
CA GLU A 41 9.30 0.26 -4.74
C GLU A 41 8.23 -0.80 -5.04
N ILE A 42 7.39 -1.11 -4.05
CA ILE A 42 6.21 -1.97 -4.27
C ILE A 42 5.24 -1.35 -5.30
N THR A 43 5.22 -0.02 -5.39
CA THR A 43 4.45 0.73 -6.40
C THR A 43 4.85 0.37 -7.84
N ASP A 44 6.11 0.00 -8.09
CA ASP A 44 6.54 -0.44 -9.43
C ASP A 44 6.04 -1.85 -9.75
N VAL A 45 6.03 -2.75 -8.76
CA VAL A 45 5.39 -4.09 -8.89
C VAL A 45 3.90 -3.92 -9.21
N ASN A 46 3.20 -3.07 -8.45
CA ASN A 46 1.79 -2.80 -8.67
C ASN A 46 1.52 -2.28 -10.09
N ASN A 47 2.32 -1.33 -10.57
CA ASN A 47 2.18 -0.79 -11.92
C ASN A 47 2.49 -1.82 -13.01
N GLU A 48 3.36 -2.80 -12.78
CA GLU A 48 3.57 -3.94 -13.69
C GLU A 48 2.27 -4.74 -13.88
N TYR A 49 1.61 -5.12 -12.79
CA TYR A 49 0.33 -5.84 -12.84
C TYR A 49 -0.78 -5.01 -13.50
N ILE A 50 -0.82 -3.68 -13.28
CA ILE A 50 -1.72 -2.78 -14.01
C ILE A 50 -1.43 -2.83 -15.51
N ARG A 51 -0.15 -2.78 -15.91
CA ARG A 51 0.27 -2.81 -17.31
C ARG A 51 -0.10 -4.12 -18.00
N ARG A 52 -0.08 -5.24 -17.26
CA ARG A 52 -0.54 -6.56 -17.70
C ARG A 52 -2.07 -6.73 -17.66
N GLN A 53 -2.81 -5.74 -17.17
CA GLN A 53 -4.26 -5.81 -16.95
C GLN A 53 -4.69 -6.94 -16.01
N GLN A 54 -3.82 -7.31 -15.06
CA GLN A 54 -4.03 -8.38 -14.08
C GLN A 54 -4.30 -7.85 -12.67
N MET A 55 -4.26 -6.53 -12.46
CA MET A 55 -4.55 -5.93 -11.17
C MET A 55 -6.05 -5.80 -10.94
N VAL A 56 -6.49 -6.27 -9.78
CA VAL A 56 -7.78 -5.95 -9.17
C VAL A 56 -7.55 -5.22 -7.84
N TYR A 57 -8.53 -4.46 -7.39
CA TYR A 57 -8.47 -3.77 -6.10
C TYR A 57 -9.82 -3.84 -5.39
N SER A 58 -9.79 -3.68 -4.07
CA SER A 58 -10.97 -3.39 -3.27
C SER A 58 -10.67 -2.17 -2.42
N VAL A 59 -11.71 -1.37 -2.16
CA VAL A 59 -11.64 -0.33 -1.12
C VAL A 59 -11.92 -1.01 0.21
N MET A 60 -11.18 -0.61 1.25
CA MET A 60 -11.40 -1.11 2.60
C MET A 60 -12.35 -0.17 3.33
N ASP A 61 -13.42 -0.74 3.88
CA ASP A 61 -14.32 -0.04 4.79
C ASP A 61 -13.79 -0.16 6.22
N GLY A 62 -14.03 0.86 7.05
CA GLY A 62 -13.53 0.93 8.43
C GLY A 62 -12.17 1.62 8.54
N TRP A 63 -11.45 1.34 9.63
CA TRP A 63 -10.20 2.04 9.94
C TRP A 63 -8.98 1.31 9.36
N TRP A 64 -8.02 2.10 8.88
CA TRP A 64 -6.66 1.67 8.60
C TRP A 64 -5.69 2.63 9.31
N THR A 65 -4.66 2.10 9.94
CA THR A 65 -3.60 2.93 10.51
C THR A 65 -2.26 2.22 10.41
N ASP A 66 -1.19 3.01 10.28
CA ASP A 66 0.18 2.55 10.43
C ASP A 66 0.71 2.88 11.83
N ALA A 67 1.82 2.25 12.22
CA ALA A 67 2.50 2.53 13.49
C ALA A 67 3.92 3.10 13.29
N GLY A 68 4.12 3.89 12.22
CA GLY A 68 5.42 4.45 11.83
C GLY A 68 5.88 5.66 12.65
N THR A 69 4.99 6.28 13.43
CA THR A 69 5.30 7.38 14.36
C THR A 69 4.82 7.06 15.77
N LEU A 70 5.36 7.73 16.80
CA LEU A 70 4.87 7.56 18.18
C LEU A 70 3.38 7.88 18.31
N GLU A 71 2.92 8.91 17.61
CA GLU A 71 1.51 9.31 17.62
C GLU A 71 0.62 8.29 16.89
N SER A 72 1.03 7.83 15.71
CA SER A 72 0.25 6.80 14.97
C SER A 72 0.27 5.44 15.68
N LEU A 73 1.36 5.10 16.37
CA LEU A 73 1.41 3.92 17.25
C LEU A 73 0.43 4.03 18.43
N ARG A 74 0.31 5.20 19.06
CA ARG A 74 -0.68 5.42 20.14
C ARG A 74 -2.09 5.19 19.62
N VAL A 75 -2.43 5.76 18.46
CA VAL A 75 -3.74 5.56 17.80
C VAL A 75 -3.98 4.10 17.46
N ALA A 76 -2.98 3.40 16.91
CA ALA A 76 -3.09 1.97 16.60
C ALA A 76 -3.40 1.13 17.84
N ASN A 77 -2.78 1.42 18.99
CA ASN A 77 -3.07 0.76 20.25
C ASN A 77 -4.51 1.02 20.72
N GLU A 78 -4.99 2.25 20.62
CA GLU A 78 -6.37 2.60 21.01
C GLU A 78 -7.38 1.81 20.18
N LEU A 79 -7.22 1.81 18.85
CA LEU A 79 -8.08 1.06 17.93
C LEU A 79 -8.06 -0.45 18.19
N ALA A 80 -6.90 -1.02 18.51
CA ALA A 80 -6.75 -2.46 18.75
C ALA A 80 -7.42 -2.92 20.07
N THR A 81 -7.59 -2.02 21.04
CA THR A 81 -8.21 -2.31 22.34
C THR A 81 -9.68 -1.93 22.44
N ALA A 82 -10.18 -1.18 21.45
CA ALA A 82 -11.57 -0.78 21.38
C ALA A 82 -12.49 -1.99 21.13
N ASP A 83 -13.73 -1.92 21.61
CA ASP A 83 -14.71 -2.96 21.33
C ASP A 83 -15.09 -2.87 19.84
N PRO A 84 -15.18 -3.99 19.09
CA PRO A 84 -15.69 -3.97 17.72
C PRO A 84 -17.04 -3.25 17.56
N SER A 85 -17.85 -3.12 18.62
CA SER A 85 -19.10 -2.34 18.61
C SER A 85 -18.92 -0.82 18.61
N ASP A 86 -17.71 -0.32 18.86
CA ASP A 86 -17.40 1.12 18.92
C ASP A 86 -17.23 1.74 17.51
N PHE A 87 -17.32 0.93 16.44
CA PHE A 87 -17.15 1.33 15.04
C PHE A 87 -18.28 0.85 14.13
#